data_AF-A0A4Z2EJN5-F1
#
_entry.id   AF-A0A4Z2EJN5-F1
#
_cell.length_a   1.000
_cell.length_b   1.000
_cell.length_c   1.000
_cell.angle_alpha   90.00
_cell.angle_beta   90.00
_cell.angle_gamma   90.00
#
_symmetry.space_group_name_H-M   'P 1'
#
loop_
_entity.id
_entity.type
_entity.pdbx_description
1 polymer ?
#
loop_
_entity_poly.entity_id
_entity_poly.type
_entity_poly.pdbx_seq_one_letter_code
_entity_poly.pdbx_strand_id
1 'polypeptide(L)'
;MHFLTVFWKLLFALVPPTDYFNGWACFVVSISVIGLLTAFIGDLASHFGCTVGLKDSVTAVVFVALGTSVPDTFASKVSAIQDQYADASIGNVTGSNAVNVFLGIGVAWSIAAVYHYSKGQEFRVDPGTLAFSVTLFTIFAFICIGVLIYRRRPEIGGELGGPRVPKILTSCLFFSLWLLYIVFSSLEAYCHVKGF
;
A
#
# COMPACT_ATOMS: atom_id res chain seq x y z
N MET A 1 -16.14 -20.36 -12.34
CA MET A 1 -15.45 -19.81 -11.14
C MET A 1 -14.56 -20.82 -10.42
N HIS A 2 -14.96 -22.10 -10.26
CA HIS A 2 -14.13 -23.09 -9.54
C HIS A 2 -12.79 -23.38 -10.23
N PHE A 3 -12.74 -23.61 -11.55
CA PHE A 3 -11.51 -23.94 -12.27
C PHE A 3 -10.43 -22.86 -12.18
N LEU A 4 -10.81 -21.58 -12.34
CA LEU A 4 -9.90 -20.42 -12.23
C LEU A 4 -9.35 -20.22 -10.82
N THR A 5 -10.01 -20.77 -9.80
CA THR A 5 -9.59 -20.65 -8.39
C THR A 5 -8.92 -21.91 -7.86
N VAL A 6 -8.78 -22.99 -8.66
CA VAL A 6 -8.14 -24.24 -8.22
C VAL A 6 -6.71 -23.99 -7.75
N PHE A 7 -5.95 -23.19 -8.50
CA PHE A 7 -4.59 -22.81 -8.11
C PHE A 7 -4.56 -22.18 -6.71
N TRP A 8 -5.40 -21.16 -6.49
CA TRP A 8 -5.50 -20.47 -5.20
C TRP A 8 -6.02 -21.39 -4.08
N LYS A 9 -6.97 -22.28 -4.38
CA LYS A 9 -7.50 -23.24 -3.39
C LYS A 9 -6.45 -24.26 -2.97
N LEU A 10 -5.63 -24.75 -3.89
CA LEU A 10 -4.54 -25.67 -3.59
C LEU A 10 -3.43 -24.97 -2.79
N LEU A 11 -3.10 -23.73 -3.16
CA LEU A 11 -2.10 -22.93 -2.46
C LEU A 11 -2.54 -22.62 -1.02
N PHE A 12 -3.81 -22.25 -0.82
CA PHE A 12 -4.35 -21.97 0.51
C PHE A 12 -4.74 -23.22 1.30
N ALA A 13 -4.88 -24.39 0.66
CA ALA A 13 -5.06 -25.66 1.37
C ALA A 13 -3.81 -26.08 2.18
N LEU A 14 -2.66 -25.47 1.91
CA LEU A 14 -1.45 -25.63 2.71
C LEU A 14 -1.52 -24.89 4.06
N VAL A 15 -2.47 -23.97 4.23
CA VAL A 15 -2.69 -23.26 5.49
C VAL A 15 -3.48 -24.19 6.44
N PRO A 16 -2.94 -24.52 7.63
CA PRO A 16 -3.60 -25.40 8.56
C PRO A 16 -4.88 -24.74 9.12
N PRO A 17 -5.90 -25.55 9.51
CA PRO A 17 -7.14 -25.03 10.06
C PRO A 17 -6.92 -24.24 11.36
N THR A 18 -7.81 -23.28 11.63
CA THR A 18 -7.74 -22.37 12.79
C THR A 18 -7.84 -23.07 14.13
N ASP A 19 -8.36 -24.30 14.16
CA ASP A 19 -8.54 -25.08 15.38
C ASP A 19 -7.22 -25.69 15.88
N TYR A 20 -6.18 -25.73 15.04
CA TYR A 20 -4.89 -26.29 15.41
C TYR A 20 -4.09 -25.28 16.25
N PHE A 21 -3.58 -25.73 17.40
CA PHE A 21 -2.73 -24.92 18.30
C PHE A 21 -3.31 -23.53 18.62
N ASN A 22 -4.62 -23.44 18.89
CA ASN A 22 -5.32 -22.18 19.16
C ASN A 22 -5.11 -21.12 18.05
N GLY A 23 -5.00 -21.54 16.79
CA GLY A 23 -4.83 -20.65 15.64
C GLY A 23 -3.40 -20.21 15.36
N TRP A 24 -2.43 -20.52 16.23
CA TRP A 24 -1.02 -20.14 16.03
C TRP A 24 -0.40 -20.79 14.79
N ALA A 25 -0.74 -22.05 14.53
CA ALA A 25 -0.26 -22.75 13.33
C ALA A 25 -0.76 -22.07 12.05
N CYS A 26 -2.05 -21.71 12.00
CA CYS A 26 -2.65 -20.99 10.88
C CYS A 26 -1.98 -19.63 10.69
N PHE A 27 -1.76 -18.89 11.79
CA PHE A 27 -1.13 -17.58 11.76
C PHE A 27 0.31 -17.61 11.19
N VAL A 28 1.16 -18.49 11.71
CA VAL A 28 2.58 -18.58 11.30
C VAL A 28 2.71 -19.02 9.84
N VAL A 29 1.94 -20.03 9.43
CA VAL A 29 1.96 -20.51 8.03
C VAL A 29 1.43 -19.43 7.09
N SER A 30 0.34 -18.75 7.45
CA SER A 30 -0.23 -17.66 6.63
C SER A 30 0.78 -16.52 6.43
N ILE A 31 1.43 -16.05 7.51
CA ILE A 31 2.47 -15.01 7.41
C ILE A 31 3.63 -15.47 6.53
N SER A 32 4.07 -16.72 6.67
CA SER A 32 5.18 -17.26 5.88
C SER A 32 4.83 -17.32 4.38
N VAL A 33 3.62 -17.78 4.04
CA VAL A 33 3.14 -17.84 2.66
C VAL A 33 2.98 -16.43 2.08
N ILE A 34 2.41 -15.49 2.84
CA ILE A 34 2.30 -14.09 2.42
C ILE A 34 3.70 -13.50 2.18
N GLY A 35 4.66 -13.72 3.07
CA GLY A 35 6.03 -13.23 2.91
C GLY A 35 6.70 -13.76 1.66
N LEU A 36 6.59 -15.07 1.39
CA LEU A 36 7.15 -15.70 0.19
C LEU A 36 6.48 -15.20 -1.09
N LEU A 37 5.15 -15.10 -1.09
CA LEU A 37 4.38 -14.61 -2.23
C LEU A 37 4.72 -13.14 -2.53
N THR A 38 4.83 -12.30 -1.50
CA THR A 38 5.21 -10.89 -1.65
C THR A 38 6.62 -10.74 -2.21
N ALA A 39 7.58 -11.56 -1.74
CA ALA A 39 8.93 -11.56 -2.29
C ALA A 39 8.93 -11.93 -3.79
N PHE A 40 8.23 -13.01 -4.16
CA PHE A 40 8.13 -13.44 -5.54
C PHE A 40 7.44 -12.42 -6.45
N ILE A 41 6.35 -11.79 -5.98
CA ILE A 41 5.66 -10.72 -6.73
C ILE A 41 6.57 -9.50 -6.89
N GLY A 42 7.36 -9.15 -5.88
CA GLY A 42 8.33 -8.05 -5.95
C GLY A 42 9.37 -8.27 -7.05
N ASP A 43 9.98 -9.46 -7.08
CA ASP A 43 10.97 -9.83 -8.11
C ASP A 43 10.36 -9.85 -9.52
N LEU A 44 9.16 -10.43 -9.66
CA LEU A 44 8.45 -10.45 -10.93
C LEU A 44 8.10 -9.03 -11.40
N ALA A 45 7.66 -8.15 -10.51
CA ALA A 45 7.33 -6.78 -10.85
C ALA A 45 8.57 -6.01 -11.34
N SER A 46 9.72 -6.18 -10.69
CA SER A 46 10.99 -5.57 -11.11
C SER A 46 11.44 -6.08 -12.48
N HIS A 47 11.43 -7.40 -12.70
CA HIS A 47 11.78 -7.97 -14.00
C HIS A 47 10.83 -7.54 -15.11
N PHE A 48 9.53 -7.51 -14.84
CA PHE A 48 8.53 -7.02 -15.78
C PHE A 48 8.78 -5.55 -16.14
N GLY A 49 9.00 -4.68 -15.14
CA GLY A 49 9.35 -3.28 -15.34
C GLY A 49 10.56 -3.11 -16.26
N CYS A 50 11.61 -3.89 -16.04
CA CYS A 50 12.81 -3.90 -16.88
C CYS A 50 12.49 -4.31 -18.34
N THR A 51 11.71 -5.38 -18.56
CA THR A 51 11.34 -5.82 -19.93
C THR A 51 10.46 -4.83 -20.69
N VAL A 52 9.62 -4.07 -19.99
CA VAL A 52 8.73 -3.05 -20.58
C VAL A 52 9.45 -1.70 -20.75
N GLY A 53 10.64 -1.53 -20.16
CA GLY A 53 11.38 -0.25 -20.17
C GLY A 53 10.83 0.78 -19.18
N LEU A 54 10.16 0.32 -18.12
CA LEU A 54 9.70 1.18 -17.04
C LEU A 54 10.83 1.48 -16.05
N LYS A 55 10.95 2.73 -15.61
CA LYS A 55 11.89 3.09 -14.53
C LYS A 55 11.47 2.41 -13.22
N ASP A 56 12.44 2.02 -12.41
CA ASP A 56 12.20 1.31 -11.14
C ASP A 56 11.27 2.09 -10.21
N SER A 57 11.41 3.42 -10.14
CA SER A 57 10.52 4.29 -9.35
C SER A 57 9.07 4.23 -9.81
N VAL A 58 8.83 4.20 -11.12
CA VAL A 58 7.48 4.10 -11.70
C VAL A 58 6.89 2.71 -11.45
N THR A 59 7.71 1.66 -11.64
CA THR A 59 7.31 0.28 -11.37
C THR A 59 6.92 0.09 -9.90
N ALA A 60 7.69 0.68 -8.97
CA ALA A 60 7.40 0.63 -7.54
C ALA A 60 6.08 1.35 -7.18
N VAL A 61 5.88 2.57 -7.68
CA VAL A 61 4.69 3.39 -7.37
C VAL A 61 3.42 2.79 -7.99
N VAL A 62 3.51 2.13 -9.14
CA VAL A 62 2.34 1.60 -9.85
C VAL A 62 2.04 0.16 -9.49
N PHE A 63 3.01 -0.75 -9.57
CA PHE A 63 2.75 -2.19 -9.44
C PHE A 63 2.91 -2.67 -7.99
N VAL A 64 4.03 -2.31 -7.35
CA VAL A 64 4.36 -2.80 -6.01
C VAL A 64 3.43 -2.15 -4.96
N ALA A 65 3.26 -0.83 -5.02
CA ALA A 65 2.40 -0.12 -4.09
C ALA A 65 0.92 -0.50 -4.25
N LEU A 66 0.43 -0.71 -5.49
CA LEU A 66 -0.94 -1.16 -5.73
C LEU A 66 -1.14 -2.60 -5.26
N GLY A 67 -0.19 -3.49 -5.55
CA GLY A 67 -0.25 -4.91 -5.19
C GLY A 67 -0.35 -5.15 -3.68
N THR A 68 0.24 -4.27 -2.86
CA THR A 68 0.17 -4.31 -1.39
C THR A 68 -1.06 -3.58 -0.85
N SER A 69 -1.38 -2.40 -1.38
CA SER A 69 -2.43 -1.53 -0.83
C SER A 69 -3.87 -1.96 -1.20
N VAL A 70 -4.06 -2.64 -2.34
CA VAL A 70 -5.39 -3.08 -2.78
C VAL A 70 -5.97 -4.15 -1.84
N PRO A 71 -5.24 -5.25 -1.50
CA PRO A 71 -5.67 -6.20 -0.47
C PRO A 71 -5.98 -5.52 0.88
N ASP A 72 -5.11 -4.62 1.35
CA ASP A 72 -5.31 -3.87 2.60
C ASP A 72 -6.57 -3.01 2.57
N THR A 73 -6.86 -2.39 1.42
CA THR A 73 -8.09 -1.61 1.22
C THR A 73 -9.32 -2.49 1.30
N PHE A 74 -9.29 -3.69 0.72
CA PHE A 74 -10.40 -4.64 0.82
C PHE A 74 -10.58 -5.17 2.25
N ALA A 75 -9.50 -5.53 2.94
CA ALA A 75 -9.54 -5.95 4.33
C ALA A 75 -10.13 -4.86 5.23
N SER A 76 -9.65 -3.62 5.08
CA SER A 76 -10.14 -2.44 5.82
C SER A 76 -11.61 -2.15 5.53
N LYS A 77 -12.02 -2.27 4.26
CA LYS A 77 -13.43 -2.11 3.88
C LYS A 77 -14.32 -3.17 4.53
N VAL A 78 -13.88 -4.43 4.53
CA VAL A 78 -14.65 -5.53 5.13
C VAL A 78 -14.77 -5.32 6.63
N SER A 79 -13.69 -4.96 7.33
CA SER A 79 -13.73 -4.69 8.76
C SER A 79 -14.59 -3.46 9.09
N ALA A 80 -14.54 -2.40 8.29
CA ALA A 80 -15.39 -1.21 8.47
C ALA A 80 -16.89 -1.48 8.27
N ILE A 81 -17.25 -2.48 7.45
CA ILE A 81 -18.66 -2.87 7.24
C ILE A 81 -19.16 -3.76 8.38
N GLN A 82 -18.27 -4.58 8.95
CA GLN A 82 -18.61 -5.56 9.98
C GLN A 82 -18.57 -4.98 11.40
N ASP A 83 -17.79 -3.93 11.62
CA ASP A 83 -17.62 -3.27 12.91
C ASP A 83 -18.47 -1.98 12.97
N GLN A 84 -19.22 -1.78 14.05
CA GLN A 84 -20.09 -0.59 14.21
C GLN A 84 -19.29 0.72 14.29
N TYR A 85 -18.09 0.68 14.87
CA TYR A 85 -17.25 1.87 15.07
C TYR A 85 -16.09 1.94 14.06
N ALA A 86 -15.93 0.90 13.24
CA ALA A 86 -14.83 0.75 12.28
C ALA A 86 -13.42 0.88 12.91
N ASP A 87 -13.29 0.61 14.21
CA ASP A 87 -12.01 0.69 14.94
C ASP A 87 -11.01 -0.32 14.36
N ALA A 88 -11.49 -1.51 14.00
CA ALA A 88 -10.68 -2.53 13.34
C ALA A 88 -10.12 -2.06 11.98
N SER A 89 -10.89 -1.25 11.23
CA SER A 89 -10.41 -0.67 9.97
C SER A 89 -9.32 0.37 10.20
N ILE A 90 -9.46 1.20 11.24
CA ILE A 90 -8.46 2.22 11.60
C ILE A 90 -7.16 1.52 12.02
N GLY A 91 -7.25 0.49 12.86
CA GLY A 91 -6.10 -0.32 13.28
C GLY A 91 -5.38 -0.96 12.10
N ASN A 92 -6.12 -1.52 11.13
CA ASN A 92 -5.53 -2.12 9.95
C ASN A 92 -4.77 -1.10 9.07
N VAL A 93 -5.41 0.02 8.75
CA VAL A 93 -4.80 1.07 7.89
C VAL A 93 -3.58 1.71 8.57
N THR A 94 -3.70 2.07 9.85
CA THR A 94 -2.59 2.70 10.58
C THR A 94 -1.46 1.73 10.86
N GLY A 95 -1.77 0.49 11.25
CA GLY A 95 -0.80 -0.57 11.49
C GLY A 95 0.00 -0.95 10.25
N SER A 96 -0.65 -1.17 9.10
CA SER A 96 0.03 -1.53 7.85
C SER A 96 1.00 -0.43 7.41
N ASN A 97 0.59 0.84 7.45
CA ASN A 97 1.47 1.97 7.10
C ASN A 97 2.64 2.13 8.09
N ALA A 98 2.39 1.95 9.39
CA ALA A 98 3.46 2.01 10.40
C ALA A 98 4.50 0.90 10.17
N VAL A 99 4.06 -0.33 9.88
CA VAL A 99 4.95 -1.46 9.55
C VAL A 99 5.76 -1.15 8.29
N ASN A 100 5.16 -0.60 7.23
CA ASN A 100 5.89 -0.26 6.01
C ASN A 100 6.99 0.77 6.24
N VAL A 101 6.72 1.82 7.03
CA VAL A 101 7.69 2.88 7.30
C VAL A 101 8.76 2.41 8.29
N PHE A 102 8.36 1.87 9.45
CA PHE A 102 9.30 1.54 10.51
C PHE A 102 10.03 0.22 10.29
N LEU A 103 9.31 -0.84 9.88
CA LEU A 103 9.92 -2.14 9.64
C LEU A 103 10.41 -2.28 8.20
N GLY A 104 9.62 -1.87 7.21
CA GLY A 104 10.03 -1.97 5.80
C GLY A 104 11.25 -1.11 5.48
N ILE A 105 11.11 0.21 5.65
CA ILE A 105 12.19 1.17 5.33
C ILE A 105 13.19 1.25 6.51
N GLY A 106 12.70 1.43 7.74
CA GLY A 106 13.56 1.71 8.90
C GLY A 106 14.54 0.59 9.26
N VAL A 107 14.09 -0.67 9.27
CA VAL A 107 14.99 -1.80 9.57
C VAL A 107 15.98 -2.04 8.44
N ALA A 108 15.53 -2.01 7.18
CA ALA A 108 16.42 -2.17 6.02
C ALA A 108 17.52 -1.09 6.00
N TRP A 109 17.14 0.16 6.28
CA TRP A 109 18.09 1.27 6.36
C TRP A 109 19.09 1.11 7.51
N SER A 110 18.60 0.71 8.69
CA SER A 110 19.44 0.49 9.87
C SER A 110 20.47 -0.62 9.64
N ILE A 111 20.07 -1.73 9.03
CA ILE A 111 20.97 -2.84 8.67
C ILE A 111 22.06 -2.36 7.72
N ALA A 112 21.69 -1.63 6.66
CA ALA A 112 22.63 -1.10 5.68
C ALA A 112 23.62 -0.12 6.33
N ALA A 113 23.14 0.82 7.14
CA ALA A 113 23.97 1.80 7.83
C ALA A 113 24.99 1.15 8.77
N VAL A 114 24.57 0.16 9.57
CA VAL A 114 25.47 -0.59 10.47
C VAL A 114 26.52 -1.37 9.69
N TYR A 115 26.13 -2.02 8.58
CA TYR A 115 27.06 -2.76 7.73
C TYR A 115 28.15 -1.86 7.13
N HIS A 116 27.77 -0.71 6.55
CA HIS A 116 28.73 0.24 5.98
C HIS A 116 29.64 0.85 7.05
N TYR A 117 29.08 1.19 8.23
CA TYR A 117 29.87 1.66 9.37
C TYR A 117 30.93 0.62 9.80
N SER A 118 30.56 -0.66 9.86
CA SER A 118 31.50 -1.76 10.16
C SER A 118 32.62 -1.91 9.13
N LYS A 119 32.44 -1.40 7.90
CA LYS A 119 33.46 -1.40 6.84
C LYS A 119 34.23 -0.07 6.76
N GLY A 120 33.98 0.87 7.66
CA GLY A 120 34.58 2.21 7.63
C GLY A 120 34.09 3.07 6.46
N GLN A 121 32.91 2.76 5.91
CA GLN A 121 32.29 3.49 4.80
C GLN A 121 31.10 4.32 5.29
N GLU A 122 30.86 5.46 4.65
CA GLU A 122 29.62 6.20 4.84
C GLU A 122 28.49 5.63 4.00
N PHE A 123 27.32 5.44 4.62
CA PHE A 123 26.11 5.07 3.91
C PHE A 123 25.36 6.31 3.42
N ARG A 124 25.41 6.59 2.11
CA ARG A 124 24.71 7.70 1.46
C ARG A 124 23.66 7.16 0.49
N VAL A 125 22.44 7.71 0.58
CA VAL A 125 21.33 7.37 -0.31
C VAL A 125 20.82 8.65 -0.95
N ASP A 126 20.84 8.70 -2.27
CA ASP A 126 20.30 9.83 -3.01
C ASP A 126 18.76 9.77 -2.99
N PRO A 127 18.07 10.86 -2.63
CA PRO A 127 16.61 10.88 -2.52
C PRO A 127 15.90 10.81 -3.89
N GLY A 128 16.58 11.10 -4.98
CA GLY A 128 16.03 11.03 -6.34
C GLY A 128 14.67 11.73 -6.48
N THR A 129 13.70 11.02 -7.07
CA THR A 129 12.33 11.51 -7.34
C THR A 129 11.41 11.50 -6.11
N LEU A 130 11.93 11.08 -4.94
CA LEU A 130 11.13 10.87 -3.73
C LEU A 130 10.58 12.19 -3.18
N ALA A 131 11.40 13.24 -3.17
CA ALA A 131 11.01 14.55 -2.63
C ALA A 131 9.78 15.13 -3.36
N PHE A 132 9.79 15.06 -4.70
CA PHE A 132 8.67 15.47 -5.53
C PHE A 132 7.42 14.64 -5.23
N SER A 133 7.55 13.31 -5.23
CA SER A 133 6.44 12.38 -5.01
C SER A 133 5.80 12.57 -3.63
N VAL A 134 6.61 12.69 -2.58
CA VAL A 134 6.12 12.90 -1.20
C VAL A 134 5.41 14.24 -1.06
N THR A 135 5.93 15.29 -1.69
CA THR A 135 5.29 16.61 -1.65
C THR A 135 3.94 16.59 -2.35
N LEU A 136 3.88 16.00 -3.54
CA LEU A 136 2.63 15.86 -4.30
C LEU A 136 1.60 15.05 -3.52
N PHE A 137 2.01 13.91 -2.94
CA PHE A 137 1.17 13.09 -2.09
C PHE A 137 0.62 13.88 -0.89
N THR A 138 1.48 14.68 -0.24
CA THR A 138 1.11 15.49 0.92
C THR A 138 0.05 16.54 0.57
N ILE A 139 0.21 17.24 -0.56
CA ILE A 139 -0.78 18.21 -1.05
C ILE A 139 -2.13 17.52 -1.27
N PHE A 140 -2.14 16.37 -1.96
CA PHE A 140 -3.37 15.62 -2.22
C PHE A 140 -3.98 15.05 -0.94
N ALA A 141 -3.16 14.63 0.03
CA ALA A 141 -3.63 14.18 1.33
C ALA A 141 -4.37 15.30 2.08
N PHE A 142 -3.86 16.54 2.06
CA PHE A 142 -4.57 17.68 2.64
C PHE A 142 -5.91 17.96 1.96
N ILE A 143 -5.97 17.85 0.63
CA ILE A 143 -7.24 17.96 -0.11
C ILE A 143 -8.21 16.86 0.32
N CYS A 144 -7.75 15.61 0.39
CA CYS A 144 -8.56 14.47 0.83
C CYS A 144 -9.10 14.66 2.26
N ILE A 145 -8.24 15.07 3.20
CA ILE A 145 -8.63 15.35 4.58
C ILE A 145 -9.66 16.49 4.63
N GLY A 146 -9.44 17.58 3.91
CA GLY A 146 -10.37 18.71 3.83
C GLY A 146 -11.75 18.27 3.31
N VAL A 147 -11.77 17.44 2.26
CA VAL A 147 -13.01 16.86 1.71
C VAL A 147 -13.70 15.94 2.73
N LEU A 148 -12.95 15.09 3.44
CA LEU A 148 -13.51 14.20 4.47
C LEU A 148 -14.11 14.99 5.65
N ILE A 149 -13.42 16.03 6.13
CA ILE A 149 -13.92 16.93 7.17
C ILE A 149 -15.19 17.65 6.69
N TYR A 150 -15.20 18.13 5.45
CA TYR A 150 -16.39 18.76 4.87
C TYR A 150 -17.58 17.79 4.81
N ARG A 151 -17.35 16.53 4.39
CA ARG A 151 -18.38 15.49 4.37
C ARG A 151 -18.93 15.11 5.74
N ARG A 152 -18.14 15.28 6.81
CA ARG A 152 -18.60 15.03 8.20
C ARG A 152 -19.64 16.03 8.69
N ARG A 153 -19.91 17.12 7.96
CA ARG A 153 -20.98 18.06 8.34
C ARG A 153 -22.32 17.34 8.49
N PRO A 154 -23.12 17.68 9.52
CA PRO A 154 -24.38 16.99 9.81
C PRO A 154 -25.39 17.08 8.66
N GLU A 155 -25.32 18.14 7.84
CA GLU A 155 -26.13 18.32 6.63
C GLU A 155 -25.91 17.23 5.57
N ILE A 156 -24.68 16.68 5.49
CA ILE A 156 -24.30 15.65 4.51
C ILE A 156 -24.37 14.27 5.14
N GLY A 157 -24.04 14.14 6.44
CA GLY A 157 -24.03 12.86 7.15
C GLY A 157 -23.05 11.85 6.56
N GLY A 158 -21.83 12.30 6.21
CA GLY A 158 -20.84 11.49 5.48
C GLY A 158 -20.11 10.41 6.28
N GLU A 159 -20.47 10.18 7.54
CA GLU A 159 -19.82 9.16 8.37
C GLU A 159 -20.12 7.74 7.87
N LEU A 160 -19.12 6.85 7.95
CA LEU A 160 -19.20 5.43 7.55
C LEU A 160 -19.82 5.19 6.16
N GLY A 161 -19.59 6.12 5.23
CA GLY A 161 -20.00 6.02 3.83
C GLY A 161 -21.06 7.04 3.42
N GLY A 162 -21.97 7.42 4.33
CA GLY A 162 -23.01 8.43 4.09
C GLY A 162 -23.91 8.20 2.85
N PRO A 163 -24.60 9.24 2.37
CA PRO A 163 -25.52 9.14 1.24
C PRO A 163 -24.80 8.77 -0.08
N ARG A 164 -25.51 8.06 -0.98
CA ARG A 164 -24.93 7.48 -2.21
C ARG A 164 -24.26 8.51 -3.11
N VAL A 165 -24.88 9.68 -3.32
CA VAL A 165 -24.38 10.69 -4.26
C VAL A 165 -23.07 11.34 -3.78
N PRO A 166 -22.99 11.93 -2.57
CA PRO A 166 -21.73 12.44 -2.01
C PRO A 166 -20.64 11.37 -1.93
N LYS A 167 -21.01 10.13 -1.60
CA LYS A 167 -20.09 9.00 -1.55
C LYS A 167 -19.42 8.76 -2.91
N ILE A 168 -20.22 8.62 -3.97
CA ILE A 168 -19.69 8.34 -5.32
C ILE A 168 -18.83 9.51 -5.80
N LEU A 169 -19.30 10.75 -5.66
CA LEU A 169 -18.55 11.93 -6.09
C LEU A 169 -17.18 12.02 -5.41
N THR A 170 -17.13 11.80 -4.09
CA THR A 170 -15.87 11.88 -3.34
C THR A 170 -14.96 10.69 -3.59
N SER A 171 -15.50 9.48 -3.78
CA SER A 171 -14.72 8.33 -4.24
C SER A 171 -14.10 8.56 -5.61
N CYS A 172 -14.85 9.14 -6.57
CA CYS A 172 -14.31 9.49 -7.89
C CYS A 172 -13.20 10.55 -7.80
N LEU A 173 -13.36 11.55 -6.93
CA LEU A 173 -12.32 12.56 -6.68
C LEU A 173 -11.05 11.93 -6.10
N PHE A 174 -11.16 11.04 -5.11
CA PHE A 174 -9.97 10.42 -4.52
C PHE A 174 -9.27 9.49 -5.50
N PHE A 175 -10.03 8.77 -6.31
CA PHE A 175 -9.46 7.94 -7.37
C PHE A 175 -8.76 8.80 -8.45
N SER A 176 -9.34 9.95 -8.82
CA SER A 176 -8.69 10.85 -9.79
C SER A 176 -7.43 11.50 -9.23
N LEU A 177 -7.42 11.90 -7.95
CA LEU A 177 -6.21 12.40 -7.28
C LEU A 177 -5.10 11.33 -7.22
N TRP A 178 -5.46 10.08 -6.97
CA TRP A 178 -4.52 8.96 -7.02
C TRP A 178 -3.94 8.75 -8.43
N LEU A 179 -4.77 8.78 -9.47
CA LEU A 179 -4.29 8.70 -10.86
C LEU A 179 -3.38 9.87 -11.22
N LEU A 180 -3.74 11.10 -10.82
CA LEU A 180 -2.91 12.28 -11.03
C LEU A 180 -1.56 12.13 -10.33
N TYR A 181 -1.54 11.59 -9.11
CA TYR A 181 -0.30 11.31 -8.38
C TYR A 181 0.61 10.37 -9.16
N ILE A 182 0.07 9.27 -9.69
CA ILE A 182 0.83 8.32 -10.52
C ILE A 182 1.37 9.01 -11.77
N VAL A 183 0.52 9.76 -12.49
CA VAL A 183 0.90 10.41 -13.74
C VAL A 183 2.01 11.43 -13.51
N PHE A 184 1.84 12.35 -12.56
CA PHE A 184 2.85 13.39 -12.31
C PHE A 184 4.15 12.81 -11.76
N SER A 185 4.10 11.85 -10.85
CA SER A 185 5.30 11.18 -10.34
C SER A 185 6.03 10.43 -11.45
N SER A 186 5.30 9.84 -12.40
CA SER A 186 5.90 9.19 -13.57
C SER A 186 6.50 10.21 -14.54
N LEU A 187 5.82 11.32 -14.81
CA LEU A 187 6.34 12.37 -15.69
C LEU A 187 7.63 13.00 -15.15
N GLU A 188 7.71 13.21 -13.84
CA GLU A 188 8.95 13.67 -13.20
C GLU A 188 10.04 12.60 -13.28
N ALA A 189 9.70 11.33 -13.03
CA ALA A 189 10.65 10.23 -13.17
C ALA A 189 11.23 10.15 -14.59
N TYR A 190 10.46 10.45 -15.64
CA TYR A 190 10.93 10.51 -17.03
C TYR A 190 11.52 11.87 -17.45
N CYS A 191 11.74 12.79 -16.51
CA CYS A 191 12.28 14.13 -16.72
C CYS A 191 11.44 15.02 -17.67
N HIS A 192 10.15 14.72 -17.84
CA HIS A 192 9.21 15.57 -18.59
C HIS A 192 8.74 16.76 -17.75
N VAL A 193 8.66 16.58 -16.44
CA VAL A 193 8.43 17.64 -15.45
C VAL A 193 9.70 17.77 -14.62
N LYS A 194 10.17 19.00 -14.40
CA LYS A 194 11.27 19.22 -13.46
C LYS A 194 10.73 19.13 -12.03
N GLY A 195 11.21 18.15 -11.28
CA GLY A 195 11.16 18.17 -9.83
C GLY A 195 12.00 19.30 -9.24
N PHE A 196 11.89 19.49 -7.93
CA PHE A 196 12.65 20.46 -7.15
C PHE A 196 13.54 19.73 -6.14
#